data_AF-A0A9E3MLT2-F1
#
_entry.id   AF-A0A9E3MLT2-F1
#
_cell.length_a   1.000
_cell.length_b   1.000
_cell.length_c   1.000
_cell.angle_alpha   90.00
_cell.angle_beta   90.00
_cell.angle_gamma   90.00
#
_symmetry.space_group_name_H-M   'P 1'
#
loop_
_entity.id
_entity.type
_entity.pdbx_description
1 polymer ?
#
loop_
_entity_poly.entity_id
_entity_poly.type
_entity_poly.pdbx_seq_one_letter_code
_entity_poly.pdbx_strand_id
1 'polypeptide(L)' 'MSGTDEAATLVAGALARRGPKDRGRFLRELLAHTAAGLVVIEGEAEASEAVYRLADAVVARACRG' A
#
# COMPACT_ATOMS: atom_id res chain seq x y z
N MET A 1 11.76 -12.27 -11.82
CA MET A 1 11.43 -11.02 -11.11
C MET A 1 10.71 -11.40 -9.84
N SER A 2 11.11 -10.85 -8.69
CA SER A 2 10.43 -11.13 -7.42
C SER A 2 9.04 -10.47 -7.45
N GLY A 3 8.02 -11.09 -6.85
CA GLY A 3 6.66 -10.54 -6.82
C GLY A 3 6.56 -9.14 -6.20
N THR A 4 7.53 -8.76 -5.36
CA THR A 4 7.66 -7.40 -4.82
C THR A 4 7.97 -6.35 -5.89
N ASP A 5 8.79 -6.71 -6.90
CA ASP A 5 9.14 -5.81 -8.00
C ASP A 5 7.94 -5.56 -8.92
N GLU A 6 7.04 -6.54 -9.04
CA GLU A 6 5.83 -6.44 -9.85
C GLU A 6 4.83 -5.45 -9.26
N ALA A 7 4.54 -5.57 -7.95
CA ALA A 7 3.64 -4.65 -7.26
C ALA A 7 4.15 -3.20 -7.28
N ALA A 8 5.46 -3.01 -7.03
CA ALA A 8 6.09 -1.69 -7.10
C ALA A 8 5.97 -1.07 -8.50
N THR A 9 6.20 -1.86 -9.54
CA THR A 9 6.09 -1.42 -10.94
C THR A 9 4.66 -1.00 -11.30
N LEU A 10 3.66 -1.75 -10.86
CA LEU A 10 2.24 -1.43 -11.08
C LEU A 10 1.86 -0.10 -10.43
N VAL A 11 2.26 0.11 -9.17
CA VAL A 11 1.99 1.37 -8.45
C VAL A 11 2.71 2.54 -9.11
N ALA A 12 3.99 2.38 -9.47
CA ALA A 12 4.76 3.42 -10.14
C ALA A 12 4.13 3.82 -11.49
N GLY A 13 3.71 2.84 -12.31
CA GLY A 13 3.02 3.09 -13.57
C GLY A 13 1.68 3.79 -13.38
N ALA A 14 0.91 3.42 -12.36
CA ALA A 14 -0.34 4.09 -12.02
C ALA A 14 -0.13 5.55 -11.59
N LEU A 15 0.91 5.83 -10.81
CA LEU A 15 1.24 7.20 -10.37
C LEU A 15 1.76 8.07 -11.51
N ALA A 16 2.55 7.51 -12.43
CA ALA A 16 3.11 8.23 -13.57
C ALA A 16 2.03 8.84 -14.47
N ARG A 17 0.87 8.17 -14.60
CA ARG A 17 -0.27 8.65 -15.40
C ARG A 17 -1.16 9.69 -14.70
N ARG A 18 -0.85 10.06 -13.46
CA ARG A 18 -1.67 10.98 -12.64
C ARG A 18 -0.95 12.29 -12.35
N GLY A 19 -1.75 13.36 -12.30
CA GLY A 19 -1.29 14.68 -11.87
C GLY A 19 -0.81 14.67 -10.41
N PRO A 20 0.14 15.55 -10.01
CA PRO A 20 0.69 15.56 -8.65
C PRO A 20 -0.36 15.65 -7.53
N LYS A 21 -1.45 16.39 -7.77
CA LYS A 21 -2.54 16.58 -6.80
C LYS A 21 -3.36 15.30 -6.56
N ASP A 22 -3.42 14.40 -7.54
CA ASP A 22 -4.26 13.20 -7.49
C ASP A 22 -3.52 11.96 -6.95
N ARG A 23 -2.18 11.97 -7.01
CA ARG A 23 -1.32 10.86 -6.57
C ARG A 23 -1.58 10.48 -5.12
N GLY A 24 -1.64 11.47 -4.22
CA GLY A 24 -1.86 11.23 -2.79
C GLY A 24 -3.25 10.66 -2.51
N ARG A 25 -4.28 11.10 -3.24
CA ARG A 25 -5.63 10.55 -3.12
C ARG A 25 -5.67 9.09 -3.60
N PHE A 26 -5.09 8.81 -4.75
CA PHE A 26 -5.02 7.46 -5.32
C PHE A 26 -4.36 6.46 -4.36
N LEU A 27 -3.24 6.83 -3.72
CA LEU A 27 -2.56 5.95 -2.78
C LEU A 27 -3.41 5.62 -1.55
N ARG A 28 -4.17 6.60 -1.04
CA ARG A 28 -5.10 6.36 0.08
C ARG A 28 -6.25 5.44 -0.30
N GLU A 29 -6.82 5.63 -1.48
CA GLU A 29 -7.88 4.75 -2.00
C GLU A 29 -7.36 3.32 -2.24
N LEU A 30 -6.17 3.18 -2.84
CA LEU A 30 -5.52 1.88 -3.01
C LEU A 30 -5.31 1.17 -1.66
N LEU A 31 -4.79 1.89 -0.66
CA LEU A 31 -4.58 1.32 0.68
C LEU A 31 -5.90 0.86 1.31
N ALA A 32 -6.97 1.66 1.18
CA ALA A 32 -8.29 1.30 1.70
C ALA A 32 -8.85 0.02 1.04
N HIS A 33 -8.72 -0.11 -0.28
CA HIS A 33 -9.15 -1.30 -1.00
C HIS A 33 -8.29 -2.53 -0.68
N THR A 34 -6.98 -2.36 -0.51
CA THR A 34 -6.09 -3.43 -0.06
C THR A 34 -6.49 -3.91 1.33
N ALA A 35 -6.70 -2.99 2.29
CA ALA A 35 -7.12 -3.34 3.64
C ALA A 35 -8.47 -4.08 3.65
N ALA A 36 -9.44 -3.61 2.86
CA ALA A 36 -10.73 -4.30 2.71
C ALA A 36 -10.57 -5.72 2.13
N GLY A 37 -9.68 -5.90 1.15
CA GLY A 37 -9.36 -7.22 0.59
C GLY A 37 -8.73 -8.15 1.62
N LEU A 38 -7.80 -7.65 2.44
CA LEU A 38 -7.18 -8.42 3.52
C LEU A 38 -8.22 -8.85 4.56
N VAL A 39 -9.14 -7.97 4.95
CA VAL A 39 -10.21 -8.33 5.89
C VAL A 39 -11.06 -9.49 5.35
N VAL A 40 -11.35 -9.48 4.05
CA VAL A 40 -12.14 -10.55 3.39
C VAL A 40 -11.37 -11.88 3.35
N ILE A 41 -10.04 -11.85 3.16
CA ILE A 41 -9.21 -13.04 2.98
C ILE A 41 -8.74 -13.62 4.32
N GLU A 42 -8.34 -12.76 5.26
CA GLU A 42 -7.62 -13.13 6.48
C GLU A 42 -8.44 -12.93 7.76
N GLY A 43 -9.54 -12.17 7.70
CA GLY A 43 -10.34 -11.80 8.88
C GLY A 43 -9.98 -10.42 9.43
N GLU A 44 -10.87 -9.88 10.26
CA GLU A 44 -10.79 -8.49 10.74
C GLU A 44 -9.56 -8.23 11.63
N ALA A 45 -9.26 -9.15 12.56
CA ALA A 45 -8.19 -8.98 13.54
C ALA A 45 -6.81 -9.08 12.88
N GLU A 46 -6.61 -10.11 12.08
CA GLU A 46 -5.39 -10.40 11.34
C GLU A 46 -5.09 -9.29 10.32
N ALA A 47 -6.09 -8.86 9.55
CA ALA A 47 -5.93 -7.77 8.60
C ALA A 47 -5.59 -6.44 9.29
N SER A 48 -6.25 -6.14 10.41
CA SER A 48 -5.96 -4.91 11.18
C SER A 48 -4.52 -4.88 11.68
N GLU A 49 -4.04 -6.01 12.23
CA GLU A 49 -2.66 -6.12 12.71
C GLU A 49 -1.65 -6.04 11.56
N ALA A 50 -1.92 -6.68 10.42
CA ALA A 50 -1.08 -6.63 9.24
C ALA A 50 -0.92 -5.19 8.71
N VAL A 51 -2.02 -4.43 8.61
CA VAL A 51 -2.02 -3.03 8.19
C VAL A 51 -1.24 -2.16 9.19
N TYR A 52 -1.45 -2.38 10.50
CA TYR A 52 -0.74 -1.64 11.54
C TYR A 52 0.78 -1.84 11.45
N ARG A 53 1.24 -3.09 11.41
CA ARG A 53 2.67 -3.41 11.30
C ARG A 53 3.28 -2.88 10.01
N LEU A 54 2.54 -2.91 8.90
CA LEU A 54 2.99 -2.35 7.64
C LEU A 54 3.18 -0.83 7.72
N ALA A 55 2.25 -0.12 8.35
CA ALA A 55 2.37 1.33 8.55
C ALA A 55 3.64 1.70 9.31
N ASP A 56 3.93 0.98 10.41
CA ASP A 56 5.16 1.18 11.19
C ASP A 56 6.42 0.88 10.37
N ALA A 57 6.42 -0.21 9.60
CA ALA A 57 7.55 -0.58 8.76
C ALA A 57 7.85 0.48 7.69
N VAL A 58 6.83 1.09 7.09
CA VAL A 58 6.98 2.17 6.11
C VAL A 58 7.60 3.41 6.76
N VAL A 59 7.12 3.82 7.93
CA VAL A 59 7.68 4.96 8.67
C VAL A 59 9.14 4.70 9.04
N ALA A 60 9.44 3.53 9.60
CA ALA A 60 10.80 3.14 9.95
C ALA A 60 11.74 3.14 8.74
N ARG A 61 11.27 2.71 7.57
CA ARG A 61 12.02 2.78 6.31
C ARG A 61 12.27 4.21 5.86
N ALA A 62 11.27 5.07 5.93
CA ALA A 62 11.38 6.47 5.52
C ALA A 62 12.31 7.29 6.42
N CYS A 63 12.40 6.97 7.71
CA CYS A 63 13.32 7.64 8.64
C CYS A 63 14.78 7.14 8.54
N ARG A 64 15.02 6.02 7.86
CA ARG A 64 16.37 5.44 7.66
C ARG A 64 17.01 5.83 6.33
N GLY A 65 16.24 6.41 5.40
CA GLY A 65 16.69 6.88 4.10
C GLY A 65 16.82 8.39 4.07
#